data_AF-A0A499UJ33-F1
#
_entry.id   AF-A0A499UJ33-F1
#
_cell.length_a   1.000
_cell.length_b   1.000
_cell.length_c   1.000
_cell.angle_alpha   90.00
_cell.angle_beta   90.00
_cell.angle_gamma   90.00
#
_symmetry.space_group_name_H-M   'P 1'
#
loop_
_entity.id
_entity.type
_entity.pdbx_description
1 polymer ?
#
loop_
_entity_poly.entity_id
_entity_poly.type
_entity_poly.pdbx_seq_one_letter_code
_entity_poly.pdbx_strand_id
1 'polypeptide(L)'
;MAPAGTASDALDRPHFIGIGGAGMSGVAKVLAMRGARVSGSDTKDSPIVGALRELGATVHIGHAAGNIAADATSVVVSSAIRADNLELVTARERGIPVVHRSDALAALMDGARPIAVAGTHGKTTTTSMLAVSLRTLGLDPSYVIGGDLDAPAPAPATATARSSSPRPTRVTAASTSTRPRWRSSSMWSSTTTPTTPRWTRSTHRSRPSSAGSGPAARW
;
A
#
# COMPACT_ATOMS: atom_id res chain seq x y z
N MET A 1 -12.03 26.95 3.16
CA MET A 1 -11.84 25.53 3.51
C MET A 1 -11.54 24.81 2.19
N ALA A 2 -10.27 24.50 1.92
CA ALA A 2 -9.91 23.78 0.70
C ALA A 2 -10.54 22.38 0.75
N PRO A 3 -11.03 21.83 -0.38
CA PRO A 3 -11.55 20.47 -0.40
C PRO A 3 -10.41 19.53 0.02
N ALA A 4 -10.67 18.67 1.01
CA ALA A 4 -9.74 17.63 1.39
C ALA A 4 -9.53 16.73 0.16
N GLY A 5 -8.35 16.85 -0.46
CA GLY A 5 -7.94 15.94 -1.53
C GLY A 5 -8.15 14.51 -1.06
N THR A 6 -8.60 13.65 -1.96
CA THR A 6 -8.76 12.23 -1.66
C THR A 6 -7.40 11.66 -1.23
N ALA A 7 -7.39 10.54 -0.49
CA ALA A 7 -6.14 9.85 -0.15
C ALA A 7 -5.32 9.47 -1.40
N SER A 8 -5.99 9.33 -2.55
CA SER A 8 -5.37 9.17 -3.87
C SER A 8 -4.60 10.40 -4.32
N ASP A 9 -5.14 11.61 -4.14
CA ASP A 9 -4.48 12.86 -4.55
C ASP A 9 -3.21 13.12 -3.74
N ALA A 10 -3.21 12.76 -2.45
CA ALA A 10 -2.04 12.86 -1.60
C ALA A 10 -0.88 11.98 -2.10
N LEU A 11 -1.17 10.88 -2.80
CA LEU A 11 -0.18 9.90 -3.27
C LEU A 11 0.15 10.01 -4.77
N ASP A 12 -0.23 11.10 -5.44
CA ASP A 12 0.13 11.35 -6.86
C ASP A 12 1.64 11.62 -7.03
N ARG A 13 2.24 12.40 -6.12
CA ARG A 13 3.67 12.76 -6.13
C ARG A 13 4.32 12.62 -4.74
N PRO A 14 4.35 11.39 -4.19
CA PRO A 14 4.84 11.16 -2.83
C PRO A 14 6.38 11.21 -2.78
N HIS A 15 6.90 11.76 -1.68
CA HIS A 15 8.32 11.69 -1.34
C HIS A 15 8.55 10.73 -0.18
N PHE A 16 9.27 9.64 -0.40
CA PHE A 16 9.56 8.61 0.61
C PHE A 16 10.87 8.90 1.34
N ILE A 17 10.82 9.05 2.66
CA ILE A 17 12.04 9.10 3.49
C ILE A 17 12.43 7.67 3.89
N GLY A 18 13.62 7.23 3.48
CA GLY A 18 14.06 5.84 3.65
C GLY A 18 13.42 4.88 2.64
N ILE A 19 13.40 5.27 1.37
CA ILE A 19 12.66 4.57 0.30
C ILE A 19 13.15 3.13 0.05
N GLY A 20 14.42 2.83 0.33
CA GLY A 20 15.03 1.51 0.18
C GLY A 20 14.70 0.51 1.31
N GLY A 21 14.01 0.95 2.37
CA GLY A 21 13.61 0.08 3.47
C GLY A 21 12.65 -1.03 3.04
N ALA A 22 12.72 -2.20 3.70
CA ALA A 22 11.93 -3.41 3.39
C ALA A 22 10.40 -3.21 3.40
N GLY A 23 9.92 -2.17 4.08
CA GLY A 23 8.50 -1.80 4.09
C GLY A 23 8.12 -0.67 3.13
N MET A 24 9.07 0.18 2.77
CA MET A 24 8.84 1.42 2.01
C MET A 24 8.96 1.16 0.52
N SER A 25 9.99 0.39 0.12
CA SER A 25 10.30 0.06 -1.27
C SER A 25 9.16 -0.61 -2.01
N GLY A 26 8.45 -1.55 -1.36
CA GLY A 26 7.29 -2.20 -1.96
C GLY A 26 6.11 -1.25 -2.20
N VAL A 27 5.84 -0.32 -1.26
CA VAL A 27 4.79 0.69 -1.43
C VAL A 27 5.16 1.66 -2.55
N ALA A 28 6.41 2.14 -2.56
CA ALA A 28 6.95 3.01 -3.60
C ALA A 28 6.89 2.35 -4.99
N LYS A 29 7.27 1.08 -5.10
CA LYS A 29 7.23 0.30 -6.34
C LYS A 29 5.81 0.21 -6.90
N VAL A 30 4.82 -0.14 -6.08
CA VAL A 30 3.43 -0.25 -6.53
C VAL A 30 2.88 1.12 -6.96
N LEU A 31 3.21 2.20 -6.25
CA LEU A 31 2.80 3.56 -6.64
C LEU A 31 3.41 3.97 -7.98
N ALA A 32 4.71 3.73 -8.19
CA ALA A 32 5.38 4.00 -9.46
C ALA A 32 4.75 3.20 -10.61
N MET A 33 4.46 1.91 -10.41
CA MET A 33 3.78 1.07 -11.40
C MET A 33 2.35 1.54 -11.71
N ARG A 34 1.67 2.19 -10.76
CA ARG A 34 0.35 2.80 -10.94
C ARG A 34 0.41 4.21 -11.56
N GLY A 35 1.60 4.70 -11.90
CA GLY A 35 1.82 5.97 -12.60
C GLY A 35 2.07 7.17 -11.69
N ALA A 36 2.18 6.98 -10.37
CA ALA A 36 2.55 8.07 -9.46
C ALA A 36 3.99 8.53 -9.71
N ARG A 37 4.25 9.83 -9.53
CA ARG A 37 5.61 10.40 -9.65
C ARG A 37 6.34 10.25 -8.32
N VAL A 38 6.84 9.05 -8.09
CA VAL A 38 7.51 8.69 -6.84
C VAL A 38 8.88 9.35 -6.76
N SER A 39 9.15 10.00 -5.63
CA SER A 39 10.49 10.43 -5.24
C SER A 39 10.85 9.90 -3.86
N GLY A 40 12.11 9.97 -3.49
CA GLY A 40 12.52 9.64 -2.13
C GLY A 40 13.99 9.81 -1.86
N SER A 41 14.36 9.55 -0.63
CA SER A 41 15.73 9.58 -0.12
C SER A 41 16.06 8.27 0.59
N ASP A 42 17.33 7.88 0.56
CA ASP A 42 17.85 6.81 1.42
C ASP A 42 19.28 7.14 1.89
N THR A 43 19.71 6.53 2.98
CA THR A 43 21.06 6.75 3.53
C THR A 43 22.14 6.12 2.64
N LYS A 44 21.82 5.01 1.96
CA LYS A 44 22.79 4.28 1.13
C LYS A 44 22.20 3.88 -0.21
N ASP A 45 23.06 3.79 -1.21
CA ASP A 45 22.69 3.17 -2.48
C ASP A 45 22.55 1.64 -2.29
N SER A 46 21.64 1.03 -3.04
CA SER A 46 21.34 -0.40 -2.94
C SER A 46 20.68 -0.92 -4.22
N PRO A 47 20.67 -2.24 -4.46
CA PRO A 47 19.94 -2.82 -5.59
C PRO A 47 18.46 -2.42 -5.63
N ILE A 48 17.81 -2.29 -4.47
CA ILE A 48 16.41 -1.85 -4.34
C ILE A 48 16.25 -0.41 -4.85
N VAL A 49 17.18 0.48 -4.49
CA VAL A 49 17.19 1.87 -4.98
C VAL A 49 17.41 1.91 -6.49
N GLY A 50 18.31 1.08 -7.01
CA GLY A 50 18.50 0.89 -8.45
C GLY A 50 17.22 0.50 -9.17
N ALA A 51 16.54 -0.56 -8.70
CA ALA A 51 15.28 -1.03 -9.27
C ALA A 51 14.17 0.03 -9.24
N LEU A 52 14.11 0.85 -8.17
CA LEU A 52 13.16 1.97 -8.10
C LEU A 52 13.47 3.07 -9.13
N ARG A 53 14.75 3.38 -9.34
CA ARG A 53 15.18 4.34 -10.37
C ARG A 53 14.85 3.84 -11.77
N GLU A 54 15.02 2.54 -12.05
CA GLU A 54 14.62 1.91 -13.31
C GLU A 54 13.11 2.00 -13.57
N LEU A 55 12.30 1.98 -12.50
CA LEU A 55 10.86 2.22 -12.56
C LEU A 55 10.49 3.71 -12.70
N GLY A 56 11.46 4.61 -12.84
CA GLY A 56 11.26 6.05 -13.02
C GLY A 56 11.16 6.85 -11.73
N ALA A 57 11.43 6.24 -10.56
CA ALA A 57 11.44 6.99 -9.30
C ALA A 57 12.70 7.86 -9.19
N THR A 58 12.53 9.08 -8.66
CA THR A 58 13.66 9.96 -8.35
C THR A 58 14.19 9.64 -6.96
N VAL A 59 15.41 9.08 -6.85
CA VAL A 59 15.97 8.69 -5.54
C VAL A 59 17.28 9.41 -5.25
N HIS A 60 17.29 10.15 -4.14
CA HIS A 60 18.44 10.86 -3.59
C HIS A 60 19.18 9.99 -2.55
N ILE A 61 20.51 10.04 -2.56
CA ILE A 61 21.33 9.42 -1.51
C ILE A 61 21.73 10.49 -0.50
N GLY A 62 21.47 10.22 0.78
CA GLY A 62 21.56 11.19 1.87
C GLY A 62 20.27 12.00 2.03
N HIS A 63 20.04 12.47 3.26
CA HIS A 63 18.86 13.27 3.60
C HIS A 63 19.18 14.76 3.51
N ALA A 64 18.39 15.51 2.75
CA ALA A 64 18.55 16.96 2.61
C ALA A 64 17.20 17.63 2.39
N ALA A 65 17.00 18.83 2.98
CA ALA A 65 15.77 19.61 2.82
C ALA A 65 15.39 19.89 1.35
N GLY A 66 16.40 19.94 0.46
CA GLY A 66 16.22 20.14 -0.98
C GLY A 66 15.73 18.91 -1.76
N ASN A 67 15.72 17.72 -1.15
CA ASN A 67 15.29 16.49 -1.82
C ASN A 67 13.77 16.44 -2.04
N ILE A 68 13.00 17.17 -1.23
CA ILE A 68 11.55 17.27 -1.40
C ILE A 68 11.27 18.21 -2.56
N ALA A 69 10.75 17.64 -3.65
CA ALA A 69 10.31 18.37 -4.83
C ALA A 69 9.28 19.46 -4.45
N ALA A 70 9.32 20.58 -5.16
CA ALA A 70 8.43 21.72 -4.90
C ALA A 70 6.94 21.36 -5.08
N ASP A 71 6.64 20.39 -5.93
CA ASP A 71 5.29 19.90 -6.22
C ASP A 71 4.98 18.55 -5.56
N ALA A 72 5.70 18.19 -4.50
CA ALA A 72 5.39 16.99 -3.71
C ALA A 72 4.00 17.08 -3.08
N THR A 73 3.16 16.07 -3.28
CA THR A 73 1.80 16.03 -2.74
C THR A 73 1.75 15.47 -1.32
N SER A 74 2.75 14.67 -0.94
CA SER A 74 2.92 14.16 0.42
C SER A 74 4.35 13.72 0.70
N VAL A 75 4.67 13.56 1.98
CA VAL A 75 5.87 12.88 2.46
C VAL A 75 5.47 11.59 3.17
N VAL A 76 6.00 10.45 2.72
CA VAL A 76 5.73 9.14 3.30
C VAL A 76 6.86 8.76 4.24
N VAL A 77 6.50 8.42 5.48
CA VAL A 77 7.45 8.06 6.53
C VAL A 77 7.18 6.67 7.11
N SER A 78 8.25 6.03 7.57
CA SER A 78 8.17 4.87 8.44
C SER A 78 8.37 5.27 9.91
N SER A 79 8.05 4.37 10.84
CA SER A 79 8.31 4.55 12.27
C SER A 79 9.79 4.69 12.63
N ALA A 80 10.71 4.33 11.71
CA ALA A 80 12.15 4.46 11.91
C ALA A 80 12.69 5.87 11.61
N ILE A 81 11.88 6.75 11.00
CA ILE A 81 12.31 8.10 10.66
C ILE A 81 12.25 8.99 11.90
N ARG A 82 13.41 9.54 12.28
CA ARG A 82 13.52 10.44 13.43
C ARG A 82 12.81 11.78 13.16
N ALA A 83 12.32 12.40 14.22
CA ALA A 83 11.58 13.65 14.13
C ALA A 83 12.44 14.85 13.70
N ASP A 84 13.76 14.76 13.87
CA ASP A 84 14.78 15.75 13.49
C ASP A 84 15.31 15.56 12.06
N ASN A 85 14.79 14.59 11.30
CA ASN A 85 15.16 14.42 9.90
C ASN A 85 14.82 15.71 9.12
N LEU A 86 15.82 16.25 8.41
CA LEU A 86 15.71 17.53 7.70
C LEU A 86 14.55 17.56 6.70
N GLU A 87 14.30 16.46 6.00
CA GLU A 87 13.19 16.36 5.04
C GLU A 87 11.84 16.37 5.79
N LEU A 88 11.73 15.65 6.90
CA LEU A 88 10.49 15.63 7.69
C LEU A 88 10.19 17.00 8.32
N VAL A 89 11.21 17.70 8.81
CA VAL A 89 11.09 19.07 9.33
C VAL A 89 10.64 20.01 8.21
N THR A 90 11.32 20.00 7.07
CA THR A 90 10.97 20.82 5.90
C THR A 90 9.57 20.52 5.38
N ALA A 91 9.11 19.27 5.38
CA ALA A 91 7.76 18.90 5.00
C ALA A 91 6.71 19.60 5.88
N ARG A 92 6.95 19.59 7.20
CA ARG A 92 6.06 20.26 8.17
C ARG A 92 6.07 21.78 8.01
N GLU A 93 7.24 22.37 7.80
CA GLU A 93 7.39 23.82 7.56
C GLU A 93 6.66 24.27 6.29
N ARG A 94 6.71 23.46 5.23
CA ARG A 94 6.02 23.71 3.96
C ARG A 94 4.54 23.34 3.98
N GLY A 95 4.03 22.77 5.09
CA GLY A 95 2.65 22.29 5.18
C GLY A 95 2.33 21.10 4.28
N ILE A 96 3.35 20.34 3.85
CA ILE A 96 3.17 19.14 3.02
C ILE A 96 2.62 18.01 3.92
N PRO A 97 1.52 17.33 3.52
CA PRO A 97 0.95 16.24 4.29
C PRO A 97 1.96 15.13 4.55
N VAL A 98 2.08 14.72 5.82
CA VAL A 98 2.90 13.57 6.21
C VAL A 98 2.01 12.34 6.35
N VAL A 99 2.29 11.31 5.55
CA VAL A 99 1.53 10.06 5.49
C VAL A 99 2.35 8.94 6.09
N HIS A 100 1.77 8.17 7.01
CA HIS A 100 2.46 7.01 7.55
C HIS A 100 2.43 5.86 6.53
N ARG A 101 3.48 5.04 6.48
CA ARG A 101 3.59 3.89 5.57
C ARG A 101 2.35 2.98 5.58
N SER A 102 1.76 2.72 6.75
CA SER A 102 0.56 1.88 6.86
C SER A 102 -0.64 2.50 6.15
N ASP A 103 -0.76 3.83 6.18
CA ASP A 103 -1.87 4.55 5.57
C ASP A 103 -1.68 4.61 4.06
N ALA A 104 -0.45 4.78 3.59
CA ALA A 104 -0.10 4.64 2.18
C ALA A 104 -0.39 3.22 1.65
N LEU A 105 -0.07 2.18 2.43
CA LEU A 105 -0.42 0.80 2.10
C LEU A 105 -1.94 0.58 2.08
N ALA A 106 -2.69 1.15 3.04
CA ALA A 106 -4.14 1.07 3.07
C ALA A 106 -4.78 1.76 1.86
N ALA A 107 -4.27 2.93 1.46
CA ALA A 107 -4.71 3.63 0.26
C ALA A 107 -4.46 2.81 -1.02
N LEU A 108 -3.36 2.04 -1.09
CA LEU A 108 -3.12 1.12 -2.21
C LEU A 108 -4.14 -0.02 -2.32
N MET A 109 -4.77 -0.40 -1.19
CA MET A 109 -5.80 -1.45 -1.17
C MET A 109 -7.17 -0.92 -1.63
N ASP A 110 -7.38 0.39 -1.62
CA ASP A 110 -8.63 0.99 -2.07
C ASP A 110 -8.84 0.73 -3.58
N GLY A 111 -10.08 0.39 -3.95
CA GLY A 111 -10.44 -0.02 -5.31
C GLY A 111 -9.83 -1.33 -5.82
N ALA A 112 -9.01 -2.03 -5.02
CA ALA A 112 -8.41 -3.32 -5.37
C ALA A 112 -9.17 -4.50 -4.73
N ARG A 113 -8.79 -5.73 -5.13
CA ARG A 113 -9.17 -6.96 -4.42
C ARG A 113 -8.00 -7.42 -3.55
N PRO A 114 -7.86 -6.95 -2.30
CA PRO A 114 -6.69 -7.22 -1.50
C PRO A 114 -6.65 -8.69 -1.03
N ILE A 115 -5.45 -9.25 -1.01
CA ILE A 115 -5.14 -10.53 -0.36
C ILE A 115 -4.03 -10.25 0.66
N ALA A 116 -4.36 -10.36 1.94
CA ALA A 116 -3.39 -10.16 3.03
C ALA A 116 -2.89 -11.53 3.52
N VAL A 117 -1.57 -11.74 3.42
CA VAL A 117 -0.91 -12.97 3.91
C VAL A 117 -0.30 -12.68 5.29
N ALA A 118 -0.94 -13.20 6.34
CA ALA A 118 -0.50 -13.07 7.72
C ALA A 118 0.03 -14.40 8.27
N GLY A 119 0.83 -14.35 9.34
CA GLY A 119 1.42 -15.52 10.00
C GLY A 119 2.81 -15.24 10.54
N THR A 120 3.30 -16.04 11.48
CA THR A 120 4.66 -15.90 12.02
C THR A 120 5.70 -16.32 10.99
N HIS A 121 5.46 -17.43 10.30
CA HIS A 121 6.34 -18.00 9.28
C HIS A 121 5.61 -18.15 7.94
N GLY A 122 6.36 -18.32 6.85
CA GLY A 122 5.81 -18.64 5.53
C GLY A 122 5.14 -17.49 4.76
N LYS A 123 5.03 -16.28 5.32
CA LYS A 123 4.39 -15.13 4.65
C LYS A 123 4.98 -14.85 3.26
N THR A 124 6.30 -14.68 3.19
CA THR A 124 7.01 -14.37 1.95
C THR A 124 6.80 -15.46 0.90
N THR A 125 7.00 -16.73 1.29
CA THR A 125 6.81 -17.89 0.39
C THR A 125 5.38 -17.97 -0.12
N THR A 126 4.38 -17.86 0.77
CA THR A 126 2.97 -17.91 0.40
C THR A 126 2.58 -16.75 -0.51
N THR A 127 3.03 -15.52 -0.24
CA THR A 127 2.78 -14.37 -1.12
C THR A 127 3.40 -14.57 -2.50
N SER A 128 4.61 -15.14 -2.56
CA SER A 128 5.31 -15.43 -3.82
C SER A 128 4.57 -16.47 -4.66
N MET A 129 4.17 -17.58 -4.02
CA MET A 129 3.38 -18.63 -4.69
C MET A 129 2.04 -18.09 -5.19
N LEU A 130 1.38 -17.23 -4.42
CA LEU A 130 0.16 -16.53 -4.83
C LEU A 130 0.40 -15.65 -6.06
N ALA A 131 1.45 -14.83 -6.06
CA ALA A 131 1.78 -13.96 -7.18
C ALA A 131 2.03 -14.75 -8.47
N VAL A 132 2.82 -15.84 -8.39
CA VAL A 132 3.07 -16.72 -9.54
C VAL A 132 1.79 -17.42 -10.00
N SER A 133 1.01 -17.99 -9.08
CA SER A 133 -0.22 -18.72 -9.43
C SER A 133 -1.24 -17.81 -10.12
N LEU A 134 -1.44 -16.59 -9.61
CA LEU A 134 -2.34 -15.61 -10.21
C LEU A 134 -1.86 -15.17 -11.60
N ARG A 135 -0.54 -14.98 -11.80
CA ARG A 135 0.04 -14.72 -13.12
C ARG A 135 -0.18 -15.85 -14.10
N THR A 136 0.03 -17.11 -13.68
CA THR A 136 -0.23 -18.30 -14.51
C THR A 136 -1.70 -18.42 -14.93
N LEU A 137 -2.63 -17.90 -14.12
CA LEU A 137 -4.05 -17.82 -14.45
C LEU A 137 -4.42 -16.64 -15.36
N GLY A 138 -3.43 -15.89 -15.87
CA GLY A 138 -3.65 -14.74 -16.76
C GLY A 138 -4.09 -13.46 -16.03
N LEU A 139 -3.95 -13.40 -14.70
CA LEU A 139 -4.18 -12.19 -13.93
C LEU A 139 -2.87 -11.40 -13.77
N ASP A 140 -2.96 -10.09 -13.57
CA ASP A 140 -1.79 -9.24 -13.32
C ASP A 140 -1.78 -8.67 -11.87
N PRO A 141 -1.36 -9.47 -10.87
CA PRO A 141 -1.36 -9.02 -9.48
C PRO A 141 -0.17 -8.09 -9.19
N SER A 142 -0.46 -6.97 -8.52
CA SER A 142 0.55 -6.23 -7.75
C SER A 142 0.76 -6.90 -6.39
N TYR A 143 1.99 -6.90 -5.89
CA TYR A 143 2.32 -7.49 -4.58
C TYR A 143 3.34 -6.63 -3.83
N VAL A 144 3.27 -6.69 -2.50
CA VAL A 144 4.23 -6.08 -1.58
C VAL A 144 4.74 -7.18 -0.66
N ILE A 145 6.04 -7.46 -0.71
CA ILE A 145 6.70 -8.46 0.13
C ILE A 145 7.76 -7.72 0.94
N GLY A 146 7.93 -8.11 2.21
CA GLY A 146 8.90 -7.48 3.13
C GLY A 146 10.37 -7.80 2.82
N GLY A 147 10.71 -7.97 1.54
CA GLY A 147 11.99 -8.41 0.98
C GLY A 147 11.83 -8.63 -0.52
N ASP A 148 12.90 -8.44 -1.28
CA ASP A 148 12.85 -8.51 -2.74
C ASP A 148 12.52 -9.93 -3.21
N LEU A 149 11.75 -10.02 -4.31
CA LEU A 149 11.65 -11.24 -5.09
C LEU A 149 12.37 -10.97 -6.40
N ASP A 150 13.35 -11.80 -6.72
CA ASP A 150 13.76 -11.99 -8.10
C ASP A 150 12.50 -12.31 -8.89
N ALA A 151 12.07 -11.36 -9.72
CA ALA A 151 10.94 -11.60 -10.60
C ALA A 151 11.32 -12.80 -11.49
N PRO A 152 10.52 -13.88 -11.54
CA PRO A 152 10.79 -14.93 -12.52
C PRO A 152 10.72 -14.28 -13.90
N ALA A 153 11.74 -14.56 -14.71
CA ALA A 153 11.86 -14.05 -16.07
C ALA A 153 10.52 -14.17 -16.82
N PRO A 154 10.13 -13.20 -17.66
CA PRO A 154 8.95 -13.36 -18.49
C PRO A 154 9.08 -14.67 -19.26
N ALA A 155 8.01 -15.48 -19.26
CA ALA A 155 7.96 -16.69 -20.06
C ALA A 155 8.40 -16.34 -21.50
N PRO A 156 9.22 -17.17 -22.16
CA PRO A 156 9.73 -16.85 -23.49
C PRO A 156 8.54 -16.55 -24.41
N ALA A 157 8.52 -15.33 -24.96
CA ALA A 157 7.56 -14.96 -25.97
C ALA A 157 7.69 -15.96 -27.11
N THR A 158 6.71 -16.86 -27.22
CA THR A 158 6.64 -17.80 -28.32
C THR A 158 6.43 -16.93 -29.57
N ALA A 159 7.48 -16.82 -30.39
CA ALA A 159 7.47 -16.05 -31.61
C ALA A 159 6.30 -16.51 -32.48
N THR A 160 5.23 -15.73 -32.52
CA THR A 160 4.13 -15.96 -33.45
C THR A 160 4.59 -15.42 -34.79
N ALA A 161 4.83 -16.35 -35.72
CA ALA A 161 5.09 -16.04 -37.11
C ALA A 161 3.94 -15.17 -37.67
N ARG A 162 4.31 -14.07 -38.32
CA ARG A 162 3.39 -13.25 -39.11
C ARG A 162 2.84 -14.11 -40.25
N SER A 163 1.52 -14.22 -40.35
CA SER A 163 0.87 -14.35 -41.65
C SER A 163 -0.47 -13.63 -41.64
N SER A 164 -0.77 -13.06 -42.81
CA SER A 164 -1.80 -12.08 -43.16
C SER A 164 -3.25 -12.56 -42.97
N SER A 165 -4.11 -11.57 -42.72
CA SER A 165 -5.58 -11.62 -42.56
C SER A 165 -6.35 -12.40 -43.66
N PRO A 166 -7.61 -12.85 -43.45
CA PRO A 166 -8.75 -11.94 -43.29
C PRO A 166 -9.71 -12.27 -42.12
N ARG A 167 -10.34 -11.22 -41.61
CA ARG A 167 -11.37 -11.11 -40.56
C ARG A 167 -12.47 -12.19 -40.61
N PRO A 168 -12.88 -12.78 -39.47
CA PRO A 168 -14.21 -13.36 -39.32
C PRO A 168 -15.12 -12.49 -38.45
N THR A 169 -16.25 -12.14 -39.06
CA THR A 169 -17.62 -12.06 -38.56
C THR A 169 -17.87 -12.10 -37.04
N ARG A 170 -18.62 -11.09 -36.59
CA ARG A 170 -19.29 -10.97 -35.28
C ARG A 170 -20.10 -12.24 -34.95
N VAL A 171 -19.68 -12.99 -33.93
CA VAL A 171 -20.51 -14.04 -33.32
C VAL A 171 -21.30 -13.42 -32.18
N THR A 172 -22.60 -13.25 -32.41
CA THR A 172 -23.60 -13.08 -31.35
C THR A 172 -23.99 -14.49 -30.90
N ALA A 173 -23.73 -14.84 -29.64
CA ALA A 173 -24.24 -16.08 -29.04
C ALA A 173 -25.16 -15.73 -27.86
N ALA A 174 -26.45 -15.98 -28.06
CA ALA A 174 -27.46 -16.06 -27.01
C ALA A 174 -27.50 -17.48 -26.44
N SER A 175 -27.65 -17.59 -25.11
CA SER A 175 -28.10 -18.73 -24.27
C SER A 175 -27.55 -20.13 -24.60
N THR A 176 -27.03 -20.90 -23.65
CA THR A 176 -27.83 -21.58 -22.62
C THR A 176 -26.89 -22.24 -21.60
N SER A 177 -27.27 -22.18 -20.32
CA SER A 177 -26.95 -23.10 -19.22
C SER A 177 -25.78 -24.08 -19.38
N THR A 178 -24.75 -23.95 -18.53
CA THR A 178 -24.50 -24.86 -17.40
C THR A 178 -23.43 -24.23 -16.51
N ARG A 179 -23.82 -23.65 -15.37
CA ARG A 179 -22.88 -23.24 -14.32
C ARG A 179 -22.46 -24.48 -13.52
N PRO A 180 -21.18 -24.72 -13.24
CA PRO A 180 -20.81 -25.70 -12.22
C PRO A 180 -21.27 -25.21 -10.85
N ARG A 181 -22.29 -25.87 -10.30
CA ARG A 181 -22.73 -25.72 -8.91
C ARG A 181 -21.60 -26.20 -8.00
N TRP A 182 -20.93 -25.27 -7.32
CA TRP A 182 -20.18 -25.60 -6.11
C TRP A 182 -21.21 -26.02 -5.05
N ARG A 183 -21.30 -27.33 -4.77
CA ARG A 183 -22.05 -27.87 -3.63
C ARG A 183 -21.29 -27.48 -2.36
N SER A 184 -21.95 -26.70 -1.52
CA SER A 184 -21.58 -26.48 -0.12
C SER A 184 -21.81 -27.77 0.67
N SER A 185 -20.73 -28.41 1.11
CA SER A 185 -20.80 -29.39 2.19
C SER A 185 -20.74 -28.65 3.52
N SER A 186 -21.88 -28.62 4.17
CA SER A 186 -22.08 -28.25 5.57
C SER A 186 -21.18 -29.07 6.50
N MET A 187 -20.22 -28.43 7.15
CA MET A 187 -19.67 -28.89 8.42
C MET A 187 -19.21 -27.67 9.20
N TRP A 188 -20.12 -27.21 10.07
CA TRP A 188 -19.93 -26.45 11.31
C TRP A 188 -21.21 -25.65 11.55
N SER A 189 -22.21 -26.34 12.08
CA SER A 189 -23.35 -25.73 12.75
C SER A 189 -22.96 -25.50 14.21
N SER A 190 -22.75 -24.24 14.57
CA SER A 190 -22.94 -23.76 15.93
C SER A 190 -23.68 -22.43 15.87
N THR A 191 -24.92 -22.46 16.34
CA THR A 191 -25.82 -21.33 16.51
C THR A 191 -25.18 -20.31 17.44
N THR A 192 -24.92 -19.10 16.96
CA THR A 192 -24.81 -17.91 17.82
C THR A 192 -25.39 -16.73 17.07
N THR A 193 -26.49 -16.21 17.60
CA THR A 193 -27.21 -15.02 17.15
C THR A 193 -26.25 -13.81 17.10
N PRO A 194 -26.27 -12.96 16.07
CA PRO A 194 -25.44 -11.76 16.05
C PRO A 194 -26.05 -10.68 16.94
N THR A 195 -25.43 -10.46 18.11
CA THR A 195 -25.67 -9.25 18.92
C THR A 195 -24.88 -8.10 18.31
N THR A 196 -25.58 -7.14 17.70
CA THR A 196 -25.02 -5.89 17.18
C THR A 196 -24.45 -5.04 18.33
N PRO A 197 -23.17 -4.62 18.33
CA PRO A 197 -22.68 -3.65 19.30
C PRO A 197 -23.11 -2.24 18.88
N ARG A 198 -24.12 -1.71 19.58
CA ARG A 198 -24.54 -0.31 19.50
C ARG A 198 -23.53 0.56 20.25
N TRP A 199 -22.68 1.28 19.53
CA TRP A 199 -21.81 2.30 20.11
C TRP A 199 -22.64 3.53 20.48
N THR A 200 -23.05 3.64 21.74
CA THR A 200 -23.62 4.88 22.28
C THR A 200 -22.49 5.81 22.70
N ARG A 201 -22.40 6.98 22.06
CA ARG A 201 -21.60 8.12 22.51
C ARG A 201 -22.06 8.55 23.91
N SER A 202 -21.24 8.35 24.94
CA SER A 202 -21.39 9.04 26.20
C SER A 202 -20.71 10.41 26.10
N THR A 203 -21.52 11.45 25.98
CA THR A 203 -21.08 12.84 26.17
C THR A 203 -20.81 13.07 27.65
N HIS A 204 -19.55 12.99 28.08
CA HIS A 204 -19.18 13.47 29.41
C HIS A 204 -19.13 15.01 29.36
N ARG A 205 -20.20 15.62 29.84
CA ARG A 205 -20.27 17.06 30.11
C ARG A 205 -19.45 17.33 31.38
N SER A 206 -18.42 18.13 31.27
CA SER A 206 -17.65 18.66 32.39
C SER A 206 -18.49 19.73 33.10
N ARG A 207 -18.63 19.65 34.42
CA ARG A 207 -19.02 20.80 35.28
C ARG A 207 -17.86 21.12 36.22
N PRO A 208 -17.64 22.41 36.55
CA PRO A 208 -16.40 22.86 37.19
C PRO A 208 -16.42 22.85 38.72
N SER A 209 -15.23 22.63 39.27
CA SER A 209 -14.57 23.15 40.48
C SER A 209 -15.35 23.42 41.77
N SER A 210 -14.83 22.88 42.88
CA SER A 210 -14.52 23.67 44.08
C SER A 210 -13.47 23.01 44.98
N ALA A 211 -12.52 23.84 45.40
CA ALA A 211 -11.50 23.79 46.45
C ALA A 211 -11.58 22.74 47.58
N GLY A 212 -10.40 22.31 48.04
CA GLY A 212 -10.21 21.62 49.33
C GLY A 212 -8.78 21.12 49.54
N SER A 213 -8.11 21.67 50.54
CA SER A 213 -6.68 21.61 50.89
C SER A 213 -6.22 20.37 51.70
N GLY A 214 -5.04 19.82 51.34
CA GLY A 214 -4.01 19.23 52.23
C GLY A 214 -4.29 17.91 52.99
N PRO A 215 -3.27 17.33 53.67
CA PRO A 215 -2.03 16.78 53.09
C PRO A 215 -1.71 15.32 53.51
N ALA A 216 -0.70 14.74 52.84
CA ALA A 216 0.26 13.71 53.31
C ALA A 216 -0.22 12.31 53.76
N ALA A 217 0.32 11.26 53.12
CA ALA A 217 1.24 10.28 53.76
C ALA A 217 1.59 9.13 52.80
N ARG A 218 2.80 8.62 53.01
CA ARG A 218 3.46 7.46 52.39
C ARG A 218 2.64 6.17 52.53
N TRP A 219 2.76 5.25 51.58
CA TRP A 219 3.40 3.93 51.67
C TRP A 219 3.77 3.47 50.26
#